data_AF-A0AB39X7X3-F1
#
_entry.id   AF-A0AB39X7X3-F1
#
_cell.length_a   1.000
_cell.length_b   1.000
_cell.length_c   1.000
_cell.angle_alpha   90.00
_cell.angle_beta   90.00
_cell.angle_gamma   90.00
#
_symmetry.space_group_name_H-M   'P 1'
#
loop_
_entity.id
_entity.type
_entity.pdbx_description
1 polymer ?
#
loop_
_entity_poly.entity_id
_entity_poly.type
_entity_poly.pdbx_seq_one_letter_code
_entity_poly.pdbx_strand_id
1 'polypeptide(L)'
;MKKLIIPALLASMLTLAGCGATTSDAAKLDRNLAIAELTEQMDELGYERITAFPGIQDFLNIVVDITERQKKVMGLYRTQAENHADVQAFLYAQREATPEQLKAAIMEFDLGATTEAEKIGPKIDAYRGAIAEVSAANQELFEEILIQSAQGTYLLTQYGTEIAKATAIYQAQRLMLGGGEEQTVNNNIYLAMTRAMDQIDLATQASDLISIDQDTMLAIDALQAELEAK
;
A
#
# COMPACT_ATOMS: atom_id res chain seq x y z
N MET A 1 -12.50 -7.10 -20.15
CA MET A 1 -11.56 -6.09 -20.67
C MET A 1 -10.53 -5.83 -19.59
N LYS A 2 -9.26 -6.19 -19.83
CA LYS A 2 -8.15 -5.97 -18.88
C LYS A 2 -7.97 -4.47 -18.71
N LYS A 3 -8.31 -3.92 -17.54
CA LYS A 3 -7.92 -2.55 -17.16
C LYS A 3 -6.46 -2.59 -16.70
N LEU A 4 -5.55 -2.66 -17.68
CA LEU A 4 -4.14 -2.34 -17.50
C LEU A 4 -4.04 -0.81 -17.34
N ILE A 5 -4.19 -0.28 -16.13
CA ILE A 5 -4.06 1.18 -15.90
C ILE A 5 -2.92 1.51 -14.92
N ILE A 6 -2.41 0.57 -14.14
CA ILE A 6 -1.56 0.91 -12.99
C ILE A 6 -0.08 1.28 -13.30
N PRO A 7 0.61 0.85 -14.39
CA PRO A 7 1.99 1.30 -14.57
C PRO A 7 2.11 2.79 -14.95
N ALA A 8 0.99 3.49 -15.23
CA ALA A 8 1.02 4.88 -15.65
C ALA A 8 1.11 5.88 -14.49
N LEU A 9 0.55 5.58 -13.31
CA LEU A 9 0.53 6.54 -12.18
C LEU A 9 1.89 6.68 -11.49
N LEU A 10 2.68 5.61 -11.42
CA LEU A 10 4.07 5.68 -10.95
C LEU A 10 4.99 6.36 -11.98
N ALA A 11 4.67 6.27 -13.28
CA ALA A 11 5.49 6.84 -14.34
C ALA A 11 5.30 8.36 -14.54
N SER A 12 4.18 8.95 -14.09
CA SER A 12 3.98 10.41 -14.14
C SER A 12 4.76 11.20 -13.10
N MET A 13 5.45 10.53 -12.17
CA MET A 13 6.22 11.18 -11.08
C MET A 13 7.57 11.76 -11.53
N LEU A 14 8.00 11.54 -12.78
CA LEU A 14 9.35 11.85 -13.27
C LEU A 14 9.49 13.17 -14.06
N THR A 15 8.44 13.97 -14.19
CA THR A 15 8.52 15.23 -14.95
C THR A 15 7.96 16.40 -14.15
N LEU A 16 8.78 17.01 -13.29
CA LEU A 16 8.68 18.44 -12.96
C LEU A 16 9.95 18.89 -12.23
N ALA A 17 11.06 18.88 -12.97
CA ALA A 17 12.16 19.78 -12.67
C ALA A 17 11.74 21.19 -13.13
N GLY A 18 11.47 22.09 -12.18
CA GLY A 18 11.52 23.53 -12.40
C GLY A 18 10.22 24.32 -12.19
N CYS A 19 10.41 25.45 -11.48
CA CYS A 19 9.51 26.58 -11.24
C CYS A 19 8.60 26.49 -10.01
N GLY A 20 8.77 27.49 -9.16
CA GLY A 20 8.17 27.65 -7.85
C GLY A 20 6.66 27.87 -7.87
N ALA A 21 6.06 27.52 -6.73
CA ALA A 21 4.64 27.35 -6.43
C ALA A 21 4.06 26.00 -6.91
N THR A 22 3.41 25.28 -5.99
CA THR A 22 2.49 24.12 -6.15
C THR A 22 3.02 22.67 -6.16
N THR A 23 4.23 22.37 -5.69
CA THR A 23 4.68 20.95 -5.57
C THR A 23 4.11 20.24 -4.34
N SER A 24 3.93 20.94 -3.22
CA SER A 24 3.45 20.37 -1.96
C SER A 24 1.98 19.97 -2.01
N ASP A 25 1.12 20.79 -2.62
CA ASP A 25 -0.31 20.49 -2.72
C ASP A 25 -0.61 19.45 -3.79
N ALA A 26 0.20 19.37 -4.85
CA ALA A 26 0.11 18.31 -5.84
C ALA A 26 0.50 16.95 -5.25
N ALA A 27 1.59 16.88 -4.48
CA ALA A 27 2.03 15.64 -3.81
C ALA A 27 1.01 15.15 -2.75
N LYS A 28 0.43 16.06 -1.96
CA LYS A 28 -0.64 15.74 -1.00
C LYS A 28 -1.91 15.23 -1.70
N LEU A 29 -2.31 15.90 -2.78
CA LEU A 29 -3.50 15.52 -3.55
C LEU A 29 -3.33 14.11 -4.12
N ASP A 30 -2.17 13.82 -4.70
CA ASP A 30 -1.88 12.53 -5.32
C ASP A 30 -1.89 11.38 -4.29
N ARG A 31 -1.30 11.59 -3.11
CA ARG A 31 -1.29 10.58 -2.02
C ARG A 31 -2.69 10.32 -1.46
N ASN A 32 -3.48 11.36 -1.22
CA ASN A 32 -4.85 11.20 -0.72
C ASN A 32 -5.75 10.51 -1.75
N LEU A 33 -5.56 10.82 -3.03
CA LEU A 33 -6.24 10.11 -4.12
C LEU A 33 -5.82 8.64 -4.18
N ALA A 34 -4.52 8.33 -4.09
CA ALA A 34 -4.03 6.96 -4.07
C ALA A 34 -4.60 6.15 -2.88
N ILE A 35 -4.64 6.74 -1.67
CA ILE A 35 -5.25 6.09 -0.50
C ILE A 35 -6.74 5.85 -0.71
N ALA A 36 -7.46 6.83 -1.25
CA ALA A 36 -8.89 6.70 -1.50
C ALA A 36 -9.19 5.62 -2.56
N GLU A 37 -8.44 5.63 -3.67
CA GLU A 37 -8.56 4.66 -4.75
C GLU A 37 -8.24 3.24 -4.26
N LEU A 38 -7.14 3.04 -3.54
CA LEU A 38 -6.80 1.73 -2.95
C LEU A 38 -7.88 1.26 -1.98
N THR A 39 -8.44 2.17 -1.17
CA THR A 39 -9.52 1.83 -0.23
C THR A 39 -10.78 1.38 -0.99
N GLU A 40 -11.15 2.10 -2.04
CA GLU A 40 -12.31 1.76 -2.88
C GLU A 40 -12.11 0.41 -3.56
N GLN A 41 -10.93 0.15 -4.15
CA GLN A 41 -10.63 -1.13 -4.78
C GLN A 41 -10.65 -2.29 -3.78
N MET A 42 -10.14 -2.08 -2.55
CA MET A 42 -10.23 -3.08 -1.49
C MET A 42 -11.69 -3.37 -1.09
N ASP A 43 -12.53 -2.34 -1.02
CA ASP A 43 -13.96 -2.47 -0.73
C ASP A 43 -14.73 -3.19 -1.85
N GLU A 44 -14.38 -2.92 -3.12
CA GLU A 44 -14.97 -3.57 -4.29
C GLU A 44 -14.69 -5.08 -4.34
N LEU A 45 -13.49 -5.52 -3.93
CA LEU A 45 -13.17 -6.94 -3.83
C LEU A 45 -14.00 -7.64 -2.73
N GLY A 46 -14.33 -6.90 -1.66
CA GLY A 46 -15.17 -7.34 -0.57
C GLY A 46 -14.47 -8.25 0.44
N TYR A 47 -15.11 -8.41 1.60
CA TYR A 47 -14.55 -9.08 2.78
C TYR A 47 -15.34 -10.34 3.20
N GLU A 48 -16.13 -10.89 2.28
CA GLU A 48 -16.89 -12.11 2.55
C GLU A 48 -15.96 -13.27 2.89
N ARG A 49 -16.17 -13.90 4.06
CA ARG A 49 -15.41 -15.08 4.45
C ARG A 49 -15.79 -16.28 3.58
N ILE A 50 -14.79 -17.08 3.23
CA ILE A 50 -14.94 -18.24 2.35
C ILE A 50 -14.96 -19.52 3.18
N THR A 51 -16.02 -20.32 3.02
CA THR A 51 -16.18 -21.61 3.73
C THR A 51 -16.29 -22.81 2.79
N ALA A 52 -16.42 -22.56 1.49
CA ALA A 52 -16.74 -23.59 0.51
C ALA A 52 -15.56 -24.47 0.07
N PHE A 53 -14.32 -24.10 0.39
CA PHE A 53 -13.11 -24.78 -0.07
C PHE A 53 -12.24 -25.27 1.09
N PRO A 54 -12.62 -26.40 1.74
CA PRO A 54 -11.79 -27.05 2.74
C PRO A 54 -10.36 -27.28 2.22
N GLY A 55 -9.35 -26.95 3.03
CA GLY A 55 -7.93 -27.09 2.69
C GLY A 55 -7.26 -25.81 2.18
N ILE A 56 -8.01 -24.85 1.63
CA ILE A 56 -7.48 -23.53 1.25
C ILE A 56 -8.24 -22.36 1.88
N GLN A 57 -9.37 -22.62 2.55
CA GLN A 57 -10.18 -21.61 3.22
C GLN A 57 -9.38 -20.74 4.21
N ASP A 58 -8.40 -21.31 4.91
CA ASP A 58 -7.64 -20.58 5.92
C ASP A 58 -6.77 -19.52 5.25
N PHE A 59 -6.08 -19.88 4.17
CA PHE A 59 -5.35 -18.94 3.31
C PHE A 59 -6.28 -17.83 2.80
N LEU A 60 -7.41 -18.21 2.21
CA LEU A 60 -8.37 -17.27 1.63
C LEU A 60 -8.92 -16.27 2.66
N ASN A 61 -9.15 -16.72 3.89
CA ASN A 61 -9.69 -15.89 4.97
C ASN A 61 -8.61 -15.06 5.67
N ILE A 62 -7.37 -15.56 5.79
CA ILE A 62 -6.23 -14.78 6.29
C ILE A 62 -5.99 -13.58 5.37
N VAL A 63 -6.06 -13.77 4.05
CA VAL A 63 -5.90 -12.68 3.09
C VAL A 63 -6.98 -11.62 3.26
N VAL A 64 -8.24 -12.02 3.49
CA VAL A 64 -9.32 -11.07 3.82
C VAL A 64 -8.97 -10.27 5.09
N ASP A 65 -8.51 -10.95 6.15
CA ASP A 65 -8.14 -10.31 7.41
C ASP A 65 -6.95 -9.35 7.25
N ILE A 66 -5.99 -9.67 6.37
CA ILE A 66 -4.88 -8.77 6.00
C ILE A 66 -5.42 -7.52 5.30
N THR A 67 -6.30 -7.67 4.30
CA THR A 67 -6.86 -6.51 3.58
C THR A 67 -7.66 -5.59 4.50
N GLU A 68 -8.49 -6.13 5.40
CA GLU A 68 -9.23 -5.32 6.39
C GLU A 68 -8.28 -4.54 7.31
N ARG A 69 -7.23 -5.20 7.80
CA ARG A 69 -6.22 -4.56 8.64
C ARG A 69 -5.42 -3.51 7.87
N GLN A 70 -5.03 -3.78 6.63
CA GLN A 70 -4.29 -2.82 5.80
C GLN A 70 -5.12 -1.57 5.52
N LYS A 71 -6.42 -1.72 5.21
CA LYS A 71 -7.34 -0.58 5.08
C LYS A 71 -7.38 0.28 6.34
N LYS A 72 -7.40 -0.34 7.52
CA LYS A 72 -7.36 0.39 8.80
C LYS A 72 -6.03 1.14 8.97
N VAL A 73 -4.90 0.50 8.68
CA VAL A 73 -3.56 1.11 8.76
C VAL A 73 -3.46 2.31 7.81
N MET A 74 -3.93 2.18 6.56
CA MET A 74 -4.01 3.29 5.61
C MET A 74 -4.87 4.46 6.12
N GLY A 75 -6.01 4.18 6.75
CA GLY A 75 -6.87 5.21 7.32
C GLY A 75 -6.20 6.01 8.45
N LEU A 76 -5.46 5.30 9.32
CA LEU A 76 -4.66 5.92 10.37
C LEU A 76 -3.50 6.74 9.78
N TYR A 77 -2.77 6.16 8.83
CA TYR A 77 -1.70 6.84 8.11
C TYR A 77 -2.19 8.15 7.48
N ARG A 78 -3.30 8.11 6.74
CA ARG A 78 -3.91 9.31 6.12
C ARG A 78 -4.19 10.39 7.15
N THR A 79 -4.76 10.02 8.29
CA THR A 79 -5.09 10.98 9.36
C THR A 79 -3.83 11.66 9.89
N GLN A 80 -2.75 10.91 10.10
CA GLN A 80 -1.48 11.49 10.57
C GLN A 80 -0.80 12.33 9.50
N ALA A 81 -0.85 11.89 8.23
CA ALA A 81 -0.32 12.60 7.08
C ALA A 81 -1.02 13.96 6.88
N GLU A 82 -2.35 14.01 7.00
CA GLU A 82 -3.12 15.25 6.92
C GLU A 82 -2.73 16.25 8.02
N ASN A 83 -2.45 15.78 9.23
CA ASN A 83 -2.02 16.62 10.35
C ASN A 83 -0.57 17.13 10.22
N HIS A 84 0.25 16.51 9.36
CA HIS A 84 1.66 16.83 9.13
C HIS A 84 1.95 17.07 7.65
N ALA A 85 1.03 17.76 6.96
CA ALA A 85 1.01 17.84 5.50
C ALA A 85 2.26 18.50 4.89
N ASP A 86 2.91 19.42 5.60
CA ASP A 86 4.18 20.04 5.20
C ASP A 86 5.36 19.08 5.28
N VAL A 87 5.43 18.26 6.34
CA VAL A 87 6.39 17.17 6.48
C VAL A 87 6.20 16.14 5.36
N GLN A 88 4.97 15.76 5.08
CA GLN A 88 4.63 14.83 4.00
C GLN A 88 5.10 15.32 2.64
N ALA A 89 4.81 16.59 2.32
CA ALA A 89 5.27 17.20 1.08
C ALA A 89 6.80 17.24 0.99
N PHE A 90 7.48 17.54 2.11
CA PHE A 90 8.93 17.54 2.16
C PHE A 90 9.52 16.15 1.93
N LEU A 91 9.08 15.13 2.69
CA LEU A 91 9.58 13.77 2.55
C LEU A 91 9.36 13.23 1.14
N TYR A 92 8.17 13.45 0.56
CA TYR A 92 7.88 13.02 -0.80
C TYR A 92 8.77 13.70 -1.86
N ALA A 93 9.06 15.00 -1.70
CA ALA A 93 9.93 15.73 -2.61
C ALA A 93 11.39 15.25 -2.53
N GLN A 94 11.79 14.66 -1.40
CA GLN A 94 13.15 14.19 -1.14
C GLN A 94 13.28 12.65 -1.14
N ARG A 95 12.25 11.91 -1.56
CA ARG A 95 12.23 10.43 -1.51
C ARG A 95 13.35 9.75 -2.30
N GLU A 96 13.92 10.44 -3.29
CA GLU A 96 15.04 9.97 -4.13
C GLU A 96 16.37 10.66 -3.78
N ALA A 97 16.38 11.52 -2.76
CA ALA A 97 17.56 12.27 -2.36
C ALA A 97 18.58 11.37 -1.66
N THR A 98 19.87 11.61 -1.93
CA THR A 98 20.93 11.00 -1.10
C THR A 98 20.92 11.58 0.30
N PRO A 99 21.54 10.92 1.30
CA PRO A 99 21.62 11.46 2.66
C PRO A 99 22.20 12.88 2.71
N GLU A 100 23.23 13.17 1.92
CA GLU A 100 23.83 14.51 1.87
C GLU A 100 22.87 15.56 1.28
N GLN A 101 22.12 15.18 0.25
CA GLN A 101 21.11 16.05 -0.37
C GLN A 101 19.95 16.31 0.58
N LEU A 102 19.51 15.28 1.31
CA LEU A 102 18.44 15.37 2.31
C LEU A 102 18.84 16.30 3.46
N LYS A 103 20.08 16.17 3.95
CA LYS A 103 20.64 17.09 4.94
C LYS A 103 20.67 18.54 4.44
N ALA A 104 21.12 18.75 3.21
CA ALA A 104 21.15 20.08 2.61
C ALA A 104 19.73 20.66 2.46
N ALA A 105 18.76 19.84 2.05
CA ALA A 105 17.36 20.24 1.91
C ALA A 105 16.71 20.62 3.25
N ILE A 106 17.01 19.88 4.33
CA ILE A 106 16.54 20.23 5.69
C ILE A 106 17.13 21.59 6.11
N MET A 107 18.44 21.77 5.94
CA MET A 107 19.11 23.03 6.28
C MET A 107 18.56 24.21 5.46
N GLU A 108 18.35 24.03 4.16
CA GLU A 108 17.81 25.06 3.27
C GLU A 108 16.38 25.44 3.66
N PHE A 109 15.54 24.45 3.98
CA PHE A 109 14.18 24.70 4.46
C PHE A 109 14.19 25.49 5.77
N ASP A 110 15.03 25.06 6.73
CA ASP A 110 15.10 25.67 8.07
C ASP A 110 15.69 27.09 8.06
N LEU A 111 16.55 27.43 7.09
CA LEU A 111 17.05 28.79 6.90
C LEU A 111 15.95 29.79 6.50
N GLY A 112 14.88 29.29 5.88
CA GLY A 112 13.70 30.09 5.52
C GLY A 112 12.71 30.30 6.68
N ALA A 113 12.87 29.56 7.79
CA ALA A 113 11.97 29.62 8.93
C ALA A 113 12.26 30.83 9.82
N THR A 114 11.22 31.52 10.26
CA THR A 114 11.33 32.66 11.20
C THR A 114 11.20 32.23 12.66
N THR A 115 10.65 31.03 12.90
CA THR A 115 10.50 30.44 14.23
C THR A 115 10.89 28.95 14.24
N GLU A 116 11.24 28.40 15.41
CA GLU A 116 11.52 26.96 15.56
C GLU A 116 10.33 26.09 15.14
N ALA A 117 9.09 26.56 15.35
CA ALA A 117 7.88 25.85 14.97
C ALA A 117 7.65 25.79 13.45
N GLU A 118 8.36 26.62 12.67
CA GLU A 118 8.27 26.62 11.20
C GLU A 118 9.29 25.68 10.55
N LYS A 119 10.37 25.35 11.26
CA LYS A 119 11.43 24.45 10.80
C LYS A 119 10.91 23.06 10.48
N ILE A 120 11.47 22.41 9.45
CA ILE A 120 11.10 21.08 9.04
C ILE A 120 11.68 20.01 9.96
N GLY A 121 12.88 20.22 10.51
CA GLY A 121 13.53 19.24 11.41
C GLY A 121 12.66 18.83 12.60
N PRO A 122 12.24 19.77 13.47
CA PRO A 122 11.36 19.47 14.60
C PRO A 122 10.00 18.87 14.20
N LYS A 123 9.47 19.26 13.03
CA LYS A 123 8.21 18.71 12.51
C LYS A 123 8.37 17.27 12.02
N ILE A 124 9.51 16.92 11.43
CA ILE A 124 9.85 15.53 11.07
C ILE A 124 9.89 14.68 12.33
N ASP A 125 10.51 15.16 13.42
CA ASP A 125 10.56 14.42 14.69
C ASP A 125 9.16 14.21 15.29
N ALA A 126 8.30 15.24 15.25
CA ALA A 126 6.91 15.14 15.69
C ALA A 126 6.11 14.13 14.83
N TYR A 127 6.29 14.19 13.51
CA TYR A 127 5.64 13.26 12.58
C TYR A 127 6.10 11.81 12.81
N ARG A 128 7.40 11.58 13.02
CA ARG A 128 7.98 10.27 13.34
C ARG A 128 7.27 9.65 14.54
N GLY A 129 7.10 10.43 15.62
CA GLY A 129 6.35 9.99 16.79
C GLY A 129 4.89 9.67 16.49
N ALA A 130 4.23 10.49 15.67
CA ALA A 130 2.81 10.33 15.32
C ALA A 130 2.52 9.09 14.46
N ILE A 131 3.47 8.65 13.63
CA ILE A 131 3.30 7.48 12.74
C ILE A 131 4.04 6.22 13.19
N ALA A 132 4.65 6.21 14.37
CA ALA A 132 5.42 5.06 14.85
C ALA A 132 4.57 3.77 14.94
N GLU A 133 3.36 3.85 15.52
CA GLU A 133 2.45 2.71 15.63
C GLU A 133 1.91 2.27 14.26
N VAL A 134 1.59 3.24 13.39
CA VAL A 134 1.18 2.97 12.00
C VAL A 134 2.29 2.24 11.26
N SER A 135 3.53 2.64 11.48
CA SER A 135 4.69 2.09 10.81
C SER A 135 4.99 0.67 11.24
N ALA A 136 4.95 0.41 12.55
CA ALA A 136 5.08 -0.94 13.08
C ALA A 136 3.98 -1.87 12.56
N ALA A 137 2.73 -1.42 12.56
CA ALA A 137 1.61 -2.20 12.03
C ALA A 137 1.73 -2.48 10.53
N ASN A 138 2.21 -1.50 9.75
CA ASN A 138 2.46 -1.69 8.32
C ASN A 138 3.56 -2.72 8.06
N GLN A 139 4.66 -2.66 8.81
CA GLN A 139 5.76 -3.61 8.69
C GLN A 139 5.32 -5.05 9.02
N GLU A 140 4.55 -5.23 10.09
CA GLU A 140 3.99 -6.54 10.46
C GLU A 140 3.07 -7.08 9.34
N LEU A 141 2.18 -6.24 8.81
CA LEU A 141 1.31 -6.62 7.70
C LEU A 141 2.10 -6.95 6.44
N PHE A 142 3.17 -6.22 6.13
CA PHE A 142 4.02 -6.50 4.98
C PHE A 142 4.65 -7.90 5.06
N GLU A 143 5.12 -8.30 6.25
CA GLU A 143 5.65 -9.66 6.47
C GLU A 143 4.57 -10.73 6.26
N GLU A 144 3.36 -10.49 6.77
CA GLU A 144 2.22 -11.39 6.53
C GLU A 144 1.86 -11.47 5.05
N ILE A 145 1.80 -10.33 4.35
CA ILE A 145 1.54 -10.23 2.90
C ILE A 145 2.58 -11.05 2.13
N LEU A 146 3.86 -10.97 2.48
CA LEU A 146 4.93 -11.71 1.81
C LEU A 146 4.74 -13.23 1.99
N ILE A 147 4.41 -13.68 3.20
CA ILE A 147 4.12 -15.09 3.50
C ILE A 147 2.91 -15.57 2.67
N GLN A 148 1.82 -14.80 2.66
CA GLN A 148 0.62 -15.17 1.92
C GLN A 148 0.84 -15.11 0.40
N SER A 149 1.65 -14.17 -0.11
CA SER A 149 2.05 -14.11 -1.52
C SER A 149 2.76 -15.39 -1.97
N ALA A 150 3.70 -15.87 -1.14
CA ALA A 150 4.41 -17.12 -1.39
C ALA A 150 3.45 -18.32 -1.35
N GLN A 151 2.55 -18.36 -0.36
CA GLN A 151 1.55 -19.43 -0.23
C GLN A 151 0.56 -19.44 -1.41
N GLY A 152 0.04 -18.29 -1.83
CA GLY A 152 -0.85 -18.16 -2.97
C GLY A 152 -0.17 -18.60 -4.27
N THR A 153 1.07 -18.17 -4.50
CA THR A 153 1.87 -18.60 -5.66
C THR A 153 2.10 -20.10 -5.67
N TYR A 154 2.42 -20.68 -4.51
CA TYR A 154 2.57 -22.13 -4.35
C TYR A 154 1.27 -22.86 -4.68
N LEU A 155 0.14 -22.43 -4.11
CA LEU A 155 -1.17 -23.04 -4.36
C LEU A 155 -1.55 -22.99 -5.85
N LEU A 156 -1.33 -21.87 -6.53
CA LEU A 156 -1.58 -21.73 -7.96
C LEU A 156 -0.67 -22.63 -8.80
N THR A 157 0.59 -22.79 -8.40
CA THR A 157 1.55 -23.65 -9.12
C THR A 157 1.22 -25.14 -8.94
N GLN A 158 0.87 -25.55 -7.73
CA GLN A 158 0.59 -26.96 -7.42
C GLN A 158 -0.80 -27.41 -7.88
N TYR A 159 -1.80 -26.54 -7.78
CA TYR A 159 -3.21 -26.89 -7.97
C TYR A 159 -3.88 -26.12 -9.11
N GLY A 160 -3.14 -25.34 -9.89
CA GLY A 160 -3.71 -24.51 -10.96
C GLY A 160 -4.47 -25.31 -12.02
N THR A 161 -4.01 -26.52 -12.34
CA THR A 161 -4.71 -27.40 -13.29
C THR A 161 -6.04 -27.90 -12.72
N GLU A 162 -6.05 -28.26 -11.45
CA GLU A 162 -7.22 -28.73 -10.70
C GLU A 162 -8.25 -27.61 -10.54
N ILE A 163 -7.81 -26.41 -10.19
CA ILE A 163 -8.63 -25.19 -10.12
C ILE A 163 -9.27 -24.89 -11.48
N ALA A 164 -8.49 -24.96 -12.56
CA ALA A 164 -8.98 -24.74 -13.92
C ALA A 164 -10.01 -25.81 -14.33
N LYS A 165 -9.76 -27.09 -14.02
CA LYS A 165 -10.69 -28.19 -14.29
C LYS A 165 -11.99 -28.04 -13.49
N ALA A 166 -11.91 -27.74 -12.19
CA ALA A 166 -13.08 -27.53 -11.34
C ALA A 166 -13.97 -26.41 -11.89
N THR A 167 -13.34 -25.30 -12.31
CA THR A 167 -14.03 -24.17 -12.93
C THR A 167 -14.67 -24.55 -14.26
N ALA A 168 -13.96 -25.28 -15.13
CA ALA A 168 -14.49 -25.72 -16.42
C ALA A 168 -15.67 -26.69 -16.27
N ILE A 169 -15.61 -27.60 -15.31
CA ILE A 169 -16.72 -28.53 -15.00
C ILE A 169 -17.94 -27.76 -14.53
N TYR A 170 -17.78 -26.80 -13.61
CA TYR A 170 -18.88 -25.97 -13.15
C TYR A 170 -19.55 -25.21 -14.32
N GLN A 171 -18.74 -24.58 -15.18
CA GLN A 171 -19.25 -23.84 -16.34
C GLN A 171 -19.96 -24.75 -17.35
N ALA A 172 -19.45 -25.96 -17.57
CA ALA A 172 -20.10 -26.95 -18.42
C ALA A 172 -21.44 -27.43 -17.83
N GLN A 173 -21.50 -27.67 -16.51
CA GLN A 173 -22.73 -28.02 -15.82
C GLN A 173 -23.79 -26.92 -15.95
N ARG A 174 -23.39 -25.66 -15.78
CA ARG A 174 -24.29 -24.50 -15.99
C ARG A 174 -24.88 -24.46 -17.40
N LEU A 175 -24.06 -24.68 -18.43
CA LEU A 175 -24.51 -24.67 -19.82
C LEU A 175 -25.47 -25.83 -20.13
N MET A 176 -25.19 -27.02 -19.58
CA MET A 176 -25.98 -28.23 -19.84
C MET A 176 -27.29 -28.28 -19.06
N LEU A 177 -27.32 -27.76 -17.84
CA LEU A 177 -28.46 -27.90 -16.91
C LEU A 177 -29.35 -26.65 -16.86
N GLY A 178 -29.04 -25.58 -17.59
CA GLY A 178 -29.93 -24.43 -17.82
C GLY A 178 -30.26 -23.57 -16.60
N GLY A 179 -29.70 -23.90 -15.42
CA GLY A 179 -29.85 -23.16 -14.18
C GLY A 179 -28.59 -23.38 -13.33
N GLY A 180 -27.67 -22.44 -13.37
CA GLY A 180 -26.53 -22.41 -12.45
C GLY A 180 -26.67 -21.22 -11.52
N GLU A 181 -26.31 -21.41 -10.26
CA GLU A 181 -26.20 -20.31 -9.30
C GLU A 181 -25.22 -19.24 -9.83
N GLU A 182 -25.47 -17.99 -9.43
CA GLU A 182 -24.55 -16.89 -9.71
C GLU A 182 -23.15 -17.23 -9.20
N GLN A 183 -22.15 -16.82 -9.96
CA GLN A 183 -20.77 -17.15 -9.72
C GLN A 183 -20.20 -16.24 -8.64
N THR A 184 -19.89 -16.80 -7.48
CA THR A 184 -19.39 -16.07 -6.31
C THR A 184 -18.09 -16.67 -5.81
N VAL A 185 -17.42 -15.96 -4.91
CA VAL A 185 -16.23 -16.47 -4.22
C VAL A 185 -16.51 -17.69 -3.33
N ASN A 186 -17.78 -18.01 -3.06
CA ASN A 186 -18.16 -19.16 -2.24
C ASN A 186 -18.67 -20.35 -3.06
N ASN A 187 -18.68 -20.28 -4.39
CA ASN A 187 -18.99 -21.45 -5.23
C ASN A 187 -18.03 -21.63 -6.41
N ASN A 188 -17.12 -20.68 -6.62
CA ASN A 188 -16.09 -20.76 -7.65
C ASN A 188 -14.69 -20.54 -7.04
N ILE A 189 -13.90 -21.61 -7.00
CA ILE A 189 -12.53 -21.60 -6.45
C ILE A 189 -11.58 -20.69 -7.25
N TYR A 190 -11.78 -20.55 -8.56
CA TYR A 190 -10.98 -19.62 -9.35
C TYR A 190 -11.28 -18.16 -8.95
N LEU A 191 -12.55 -17.79 -8.78
CA LEU A 191 -12.92 -16.45 -8.30
C LEU A 191 -12.39 -16.17 -6.89
N ALA A 192 -12.47 -17.15 -5.99
CA ALA A 192 -11.92 -17.05 -4.64
C ALA A 192 -10.40 -16.81 -4.65
N MET A 193 -9.66 -17.60 -5.43
CA MET A 193 -8.21 -17.45 -5.56
C MET A 193 -7.83 -16.14 -6.23
N THR A 194 -8.54 -15.72 -7.29
CA THR A 194 -8.31 -14.43 -7.94
C THR A 194 -8.53 -13.27 -6.96
N ARG A 195 -9.66 -13.27 -6.22
CA ARG A 195 -9.91 -12.24 -5.21
C ARG A 195 -8.79 -12.18 -4.17
N ALA A 196 -8.33 -13.34 -3.67
CA ALA A 196 -7.24 -13.37 -2.70
C ALA A 196 -5.93 -12.80 -3.27
N MET A 197 -5.59 -13.11 -4.53
CA MET A 197 -4.40 -12.54 -5.15
C MET A 197 -4.53 -11.02 -5.39
N ASP A 198 -5.70 -10.56 -5.81
CA ASP A 198 -5.97 -9.13 -5.98
C ASP A 198 -5.91 -8.39 -4.63
N GLN A 199 -6.43 -9.01 -3.56
CA GLN A 199 -6.35 -8.50 -2.19
C GLN A 199 -4.91 -8.38 -1.68
N ILE A 200 -4.06 -9.37 -1.97
CA ILE A 200 -2.62 -9.35 -1.67
C ILE A 200 -1.93 -8.21 -2.42
N ASP A 201 -2.22 -8.05 -3.72
CA ASP A 201 -1.62 -7.01 -4.55
C ASP A 201 -1.99 -5.61 -4.05
N LEU A 202 -3.27 -5.36 -3.76
CA LEU A 202 -3.71 -4.08 -3.19
C LEU A 202 -3.10 -3.82 -1.81
N ALA A 203 -3.01 -4.85 -0.96
CA ALA A 203 -2.39 -4.72 0.35
C ALA A 203 -0.88 -4.40 0.24
N THR A 204 -0.20 -4.96 -0.75
CA THR A 204 1.21 -4.66 -1.07
C THR A 204 1.37 -3.21 -1.51
N GLN A 205 0.57 -2.76 -2.49
CA GLN A 205 0.59 -1.37 -2.98
C GLN A 205 0.33 -0.37 -1.84
N ALA A 206 -0.60 -0.69 -0.95
CA ALA A 206 -0.88 0.11 0.24
C ALA A 206 0.31 0.15 1.22
N SER A 207 0.99 -0.97 1.41
CA SER A 207 2.18 -1.04 2.26
C SER A 207 3.32 -0.20 1.68
N ASP A 208 3.58 -0.32 0.38
CA ASP A 208 4.63 0.43 -0.31
C ASP A 208 4.41 1.94 -0.20
N LEU A 209 3.16 2.39 -0.34
CA LEU A 209 2.80 3.81 -0.20
C LEU A 209 3.19 4.37 1.17
N ILE A 210 3.00 3.59 2.24
CA ILE A 210 3.33 3.98 3.61
C ILE A 210 4.85 3.91 3.84
N SER A 211 5.54 2.92 3.26
CA SER A 211 6.98 2.71 3.43
C SER A 211 7.86 3.80 2.81
N ILE A 212 7.40 4.50 1.76
CA ILE A 212 8.16 5.62 1.15
C ILE A 212 8.58 6.68 2.19
N ASP A 213 7.68 7.04 3.10
CA ASP A 213 7.98 8.03 4.14
C ASP A 213 8.90 7.45 5.21
N GLN A 214 8.73 6.16 5.55
CA GLN A 214 9.56 5.48 6.54
C GLN A 214 11.02 5.44 6.07
N ASP A 215 11.26 5.06 4.82
CA ASP A 215 12.59 4.97 4.25
C ASP A 215 13.29 6.35 4.25
N THR A 216 12.55 7.39 3.88
CA THR A 216 13.07 8.76 3.88
C THR A 216 13.40 9.22 5.31
N MET A 217 12.56 8.91 6.30
CA MET A 217 12.82 9.23 7.71
C MET A 217 14.01 8.44 8.28
N LEU A 218 14.16 7.16 7.93
CA LEU A 218 15.32 6.35 8.35
C LEU A 218 16.64 6.94 7.81
N ALA A 219 16.63 7.48 6.59
CA ALA A 219 17.79 8.19 6.05
C ALA A 219 18.10 9.47 6.86
N ILE A 220 17.08 10.17 7.38
CA ILE A 220 17.26 11.33 8.27
C ILE A 220 17.87 10.90 9.61
N ASP A 221 17.40 9.80 10.19
CA ASP A 221 17.90 9.29 11.48
C ASP A 221 19.39 8.93 11.38
N ALA A 222 19.78 8.26 10.29
CA ALA A 222 21.18 7.92 10.03
C ALA A 222 22.07 9.16 9.96
N LEU A 223 21.57 10.26 9.37
CA LEU A 223 22.29 11.54 9.30
C LEU A 223 22.42 12.22 10.66
N GLN A 224 21.36 12.20 11.48
CA GLN A 224 21.38 12.75 12.84
C GLN A 224 22.39 12.00 13.71
N ALA A 225 22.40 10.67 13.65
CA ALA A 225 23.37 9.85 14.39
C ALA A 225 24.82 10.11 13.97
N GLU A 226 25.11 10.33 12.68
CA GLU A 226 26.45 10.67 12.21
C GLU A 226 26.91 12.06 12.70
N LEU A 227 25.99 13.00 12.83
CA LEU A 227 26.26 14.35 13.33
C LEU A 227 26.54 14.38 14.83
N GLU A 228 25.82 13.57 15.61
CA GLU A 228 26.01 13.46 17.06
C GLU A 228 27.30 12.70 17.45
N ALA A 229 27.81 11.86 16.54
CA ALA A 229 29.04 11.10 16.73
C ALA A 229 30.33 11.89 16.42
N LYS A 230 30.22 13.14 15.93
CA LYS A 230 31.34 14.03 15.58
C LYS A 230 31.49 15.18 16.58
#